data_AF-A0A524EPA6-F1
#
_entry.id   AF-A0A524EPA6-F1
#
_cell.length_a   1.000
_cell.length_b   1.000
_cell.length_c   1.000
_cell.angle_alpha   90.00
_cell.angle_beta   90.00
_cell.angle_gamma   90.00
#
_symmetry.space_group_name_H-M   'P 1'
#
loop_
_entity.id
_entity.type
_entity.pdbx_description
1 polymer ?
#
loop_
_entity_poly.entity_id
_entity_poly.type
_entity_poly.pdbx_seq_one_letter_code
_entity_poly.pdbx_strand_id
1 'polypeptide(L)'
;MKAELDAKVSENANKDQMISELNSEIEGLNSKLSEANTKVSELEQGVTNSETALSDLSSELEDAKGKISGLEAQISELQNASASSVDELQNLQGEVSELNSKLAAAEQEKADLNTQLSELNTLLLEKDNKLQELSSSLGDKEKLIEAQTTHIEEVESELGELKPPDIGAGGFASEERITCPMCGAVGANIKQTEDKSKVLSYVGHIPMYAKKHVCKKCGYEF
;
A
#
# COMPACT_ATOMS: atom_id res chain seq x y z
N MET A 1 -28.58 -157.90 -5.92
CA MET A 1 -29.55 -157.14 -6.74
C MET A 1 -30.45 -156.23 -5.89
N LYS A 2 -31.31 -156.72 -4.98
CA LYS A 2 -32.21 -155.83 -4.19
C LYS A 2 -31.48 -154.91 -3.18
N ALA A 3 -30.58 -155.46 -2.36
CA ALA A 3 -29.80 -154.65 -1.40
C ALA A 3 -28.87 -153.61 -2.08
N GLU A 4 -28.40 -153.91 -3.28
CA GLU A 4 -27.56 -153.03 -4.09
C GLU A 4 -28.38 -151.88 -4.71
N LEU A 5 -29.63 -152.17 -5.12
CA LEU A 5 -30.60 -151.17 -5.54
C LEU A 5 -31.00 -150.24 -4.38
N ASP A 6 -31.27 -150.79 -3.20
CA ASP A 6 -31.64 -150.03 -2.00
C ASP A 6 -30.50 -149.09 -1.54
N ALA A 7 -29.25 -149.55 -1.62
CA ALA A 7 -28.07 -148.72 -1.36
C ALA A 7 -27.92 -147.56 -2.38
N LYS A 8 -28.16 -147.83 -3.66
CA LYS A 8 -28.17 -146.80 -4.71
C LYS A 8 -29.29 -145.78 -4.54
N VAL A 9 -30.46 -146.20 -4.07
CA VAL A 9 -31.59 -145.30 -3.75
C VAL A 9 -31.23 -144.37 -2.59
N SER A 10 -30.63 -144.88 -1.50
CA SER A 10 -30.15 -144.02 -0.40
C SER A 10 -29.04 -143.06 -0.83
N GLU A 11 -28.10 -143.52 -1.66
CA GLU A 11 -27.04 -142.66 -2.21
C GLU A 11 -27.62 -141.51 -3.06
N ASN A 12 -28.62 -141.80 -3.90
CA ASN A 12 -29.31 -140.76 -4.68
C ASN A 12 -30.10 -139.79 -3.80
N ALA A 13 -30.81 -140.28 -2.78
CA ALA A 13 -31.53 -139.40 -1.85
C ALA A 13 -30.59 -138.43 -1.12
N ASN A 14 -29.41 -138.89 -0.68
CA ASN A 14 -28.39 -138.02 -0.07
C ASN A 14 -27.85 -137.00 -1.07
N LYS A 15 -27.62 -137.40 -2.33
CA LYS A 15 -27.21 -136.47 -3.40
C LYS A 15 -28.28 -135.42 -3.67
N ASP A 16 -29.55 -135.81 -3.71
CA ASP A 16 -30.68 -134.89 -3.92
C ASP A 16 -30.78 -133.87 -2.78
N GLN A 17 -30.58 -134.30 -1.52
CA GLN A 17 -30.51 -133.38 -0.39
C GLN A 17 -29.34 -132.39 -0.52
N MET A 18 -28.15 -132.89 -0.85
CA MET A 18 -26.97 -132.04 -1.03
C MET A 18 -27.14 -131.04 -2.19
N ILE A 19 -27.79 -131.46 -3.29
CA ILE A 19 -28.17 -130.58 -4.40
C ILE A 19 -29.14 -129.50 -3.92
N SER A 20 -30.13 -129.84 -3.08
CA SER A 20 -31.08 -128.88 -2.52
C SER A 20 -30.41 -127.84 -1.61
N GLU A 21 -29.46 -128.27 -0.78
CA GLU A 21 -28.69 -127.39 0.11
C GLU A 21 -27.80 -126.43 -0.71
N LEU A 22 -27.06 -126.97 -1.69
CA LEU A 22 -26.24 -126.15 -2.60
C LEU A 22 -27.08 -125.16 -3.41
N ASN A 23 -28.26 -125.55 -3.90
CA ASN A 23 -29.16 -124.63 -4.59
C ASN A 23 -29.62 -123.48 -3.69
N SER A 24 -29.95 -123.78 -2.43
CA SER A 24 -30.34 -122.75 -1.45
C SER A 24 -29.18 -121.79 -1.16
N GLU A 25 -27.95 -122.30 -1.07
CA GLU A 25 -26.75 -121.47 -0.89
C GLU A 25 -26.50 -120.59 -2.13
N ILE A 26 -26.64 -121.13 -3.33
CA ILE A 26 -26.53 -120.39 -4.60
C ILE A 26 -27.55 -119.25 -4.66
N GLU A 27 -28.80 -119.52 -4.29
CA GLU A 27 -29.85 -118.49 -4.22
C GLU A 27 -29.48 -117.38 -3.22
N GLY A 28 -29.02 -117.75 -2.02
CA GLY A 28 -28.60 -116.78 -1.01
C GLY A 28 -27.39 -115.93 -1.44
N LEU A 29 -26.41 -116.54 -2.13
CA LEU A 29 -25.27 -115.82 -2.69
C LEU A 29 -25.69 -114.88 -3.83
N ASN A 30 -26.62 -115.32 -4.69
CA ASN A 30 -27.16 -114.48 -5.77
C ASN A 30 -27.91 -113.26 -5.22
N SER A 31 -28.69 -113.41 -4.14
CA SER A 31 -29.34 -112.27 -3.48
C SER A 31 -28.32 -111.27 -2.93
N LYS A 32 -27.29 -111.75 -2.21
CA LYS A 32 -26.21 -110.89 -1.69
C LYS A 32 -25.43 -110.19 -2.80
N LEU A 33 -25.16 -110.88 -3.91
CA LEU A 33 -24.49 -110.30 -5.07
C LEU A 33 -25.33 -109.19 -5.68
N SER A 34 -26.65 -109.38 -5.80
CA SER A 34 -27.57 -108.36 -6.29
C SER A 34 -27.57 -107.12 -5.40
N GLU A 35 -27.64 -107.31 -4.07
CA GLU A 35 -27.59 -106.19 -3.11
C GLU A 35 -26.27 -105.42 -3.19
N ALA A 36 -25.15 -106.15 -3.28
CA ALA A 36 -23.83 -105.54 -3.43
C ALA A 36 -23.72 -104.73 -4.73
N ASN A 37 -24.25 -105.25 -5.85
CA ASN A 37 -24.28 -104.54 -7.13
C ASN A 37 -25.12 -103.26 -7.05
N THR A 38 -26.28 -103.31 -6.41
CA THR A 38 -27.07 -102.10 -6.14
C THR A 38 -26.27 -101.09 -5.32
N LYS A 39 -25.56 -101.56 -4.28
CA LYS A 39 -24.78 -100.65 -3.44
C LYS A 39 -23.61 -100.01 -4.17
N VAL A 40 -22.93 -100.76 -5.03
CA VAL A 40 -21.86 -100.22 -5.90
C VAL A 40 -22.42 -99.14 -6.82
N SER A 41 -23.55 -99.38 -7.47
CA SER A 41 -24.17 -98.39 -8.35
C SER A 41 -24.58 -97.10 -7.63
N GLU A 42 -25.12 -97.21 -6.40
CA GLU A 42 -25.40 -96.03 -5.56
C GLU A 42 -24.14 -95.23 -5.21
N LEU A 43 -23.05 -95.93 -4.87
CA LEU A 43 -21.78 -95.30 -4.52
C LEU A 43 -21.15 -94.61 -5.74
N GLU A 44 -21.18 -95.25 -6.91
CA GLU A 44 -20.71 -94.67 -8.17
C GLU A 44 -21.47 -93.37 -8.49
N GLN A 45 -22.80 -93.38 -8.36
CA GLN A 45 -23.61 -92.17 -8.53
C GLN A 45 -23.27 -91.09 -7.50
N GLY A 46 -23.02 -91.48 -6.24
CA GLY A 46 -22.58 -90.57 -5.19
C GLY A 46 -21.23 -89.91 -5.48
N VAL A 47 -20.29 -90.66 -6.06
CA VAL A 47 -18.98 -90.15 -6.49
C VAL A 47 -19.16 -89.14 -7.62
N THR A 48 -19.91 -89.46 -8.68
CA THR A 48 -20.15 -88.54 -9.79
C THR A 48 -20.82 -87.23 -9.35
N ASN A 49 -21.78 -87.31 -8.42
CA ASN A 49 -22.43 -86.12 -7.87
C ASN A 49 -21.43 -85.26 -7.07
N SER A 50 -20.55 -85.90 -6.29
CA SER A 50 -19.53 -85.20 -5.51
C SER A 50 -18.47 -84.54 -6.40
N GLU A 51 -18.06 -85.20 -7.49
CA GLU A 51 -17.15 -84.64 -8.49
C GLU A 51 -17.74 -83.41 -9.17
N THR A 52 -19.03 -83.46 -9.52
CA THR A 52 -19.74 -82.30 -10.09
C THR A 52 -19.76 -81.13 -9.12
N ALA A 53 -20.14 -81.37 -7.86
CA ALA A 53 -20.17 -80.33 -6.83
C ALA A 53 -18.78 -79.72 -6.56
N LEU A 54 -17.71 -80.52 -6.61
CA LEU A 54 -16.33 -80.03 -6.48
C LEU A 54 -15.92 -79.15 -7.65
N SER A 55 -16.35 -79.48 -8.87
CA SER A 55 -16.11 -78.66 -10.06
C SER A 55 -16.82 -77.30 -9.94
N ASP A 56 -18.08 -77.30 -9.52
CA ASP A 56 -18.87 -76.08 -9.35
C ASP A 56 -18.25 -75.16 -8.28
N LEU A 57 -17.93 -75.72 -7.11
CA LEU A 57 -17.26 -74.98 -6.03
C LEU A 57 -15.89 -74.44 -6.45
N SER A 58 -15.14 -75.17 -7.28
CA SER A 58 -13.87 -74.68 -7.80
C SER A 58 -14.06 -73.49 -8.74
N SER A 59 -15.10 -73.52 -9.58
CA SER A 59 -15.45 -72.38 -10.43
C SER A 59 -15.86 -71.15 -9.61
N GLU A 60 -16.72 -71.34 -8.61
CA GLU A 60 -17.14 -70.25 -7.71
C GLU A 60 -15.96 -69.63 -6.95
N LEU A 61 -15.00 -70.46 -6.54
CA LEU A 61 -13.79 -70.00 -5.87
C LEU A 61 -12.92 -69.13 -6.78
N GLU A 62 -12.74 -69.52 -8.05
CA GLU A 62 -11.97 -68.72 -9.02
C GLU A 62 -12.69 -67.39 -9.35
N ASP A 63 -14.02 -67.41 -9.49
CA ASP A 63 -14.80 -66.18 -9.66
C ASP A 63 -14.67 -65.24 -8.45
N ALA A 64 -14.71 -65.80 -7.23
CA ALA A 64 -14.53 -65.02 -6.01
C ALA A 64 -13.12 -64.40 -5.93
N LYS A 65 -12.07 -65.16 -6.27
CA LYS A 65 -10.70 -64.63 -6.37
C LYS A 65 -10.61 -63.50 -7.39
N GLY A 66 -11.22 -63.65 -8.57
CA GLY A 66 -11.26 -62.60 -9.58
C GLY A 66 -11.91 -61.31 -9.08
N LYS A 67 -13.03 -61.43 -8.36
CA LYS A 67 -13.71 -60.29 -7.73
C LYS A 67 -12.84 -59.60 -6.67
N ILE A 68 -12.15 -60.39 -5.83
CA ILE A 68 -11.23 -59.85 -4.81
C ILE A 68 -10.11 -59.04 -5.48
N SER A 69 -9.42 -59.59 -6.48
CA SER A 69 -8.37 -58.88 -7.20
C SER A 69 -8.89 -57.59 -7.86
N GLY A 70 -10.10 -57.61 -8.40
CA GLY A 70 -10.74 -56.42 -8.95
C GLY A 70 -11.02 -55.34 -7.92
N LEU A 71 -11.50 -55.72 -6.73
CA LEU A 71 -11.73 -54.80 -5.62
C LEU A 71 -10.42 -54.23 -5.05
N GLU A 72 -9.36 -55.04 -4.95
CA GLU A 72 -8.04 -54.58 -4.52
C GLU A 72 -7.45 -53.53 -5.47
N ALA A 73 -7.64 -53.71 -6.78
CA ALA A 73 -7.24 -52.72 -7.79
C ALA A 73 -8.03 -51.40 -7.62
N GLN A 74 -9.35 -51.48 -7.45
CA GLN A 74 -10.20 -50.30 -7.22
C GLN A 74 -9.83 -49.55 -5.93
N ILE A 75 -9.53 -50.28 -4.85
CA ILE A 75 -9.06 -49.68 -3.60
C ILE A 75 -7.75 -48.91 -3.83
N SER A 76 -6.82 -49.50 -4.56
CA SER A 76 -5.53 -48.87 -4.87
C SER A 76 -5.70 -47.60 -5.71
N GLU A 77 -6.58 -47.61 -6.71
CA GLU A 77 -6.92 -46.43 -7.52
C GLU A 77 -7.54 -45.32 -6.66
N LEU A 78 -8.51 -45.66 -5.80
CA LEU A 78 -9.14 -44.71 -4.89
C LEU A 78 -8.16 -44.11 -3.88
N GLN A 79 -7.22 -44.90 -3.37
CA GLN A 79 -6.16 -44.41 -2.48
C GLN A 79 -5.25 -43.39 -3.18
N ASN A 80 -4.84 -43.66 -4.42
CA ASN A 80 -4.04 -42.74 -5.21
C ASN A 80 -4.80 -41.45 -5.54
N ALA A 81 -6.06 -41.56 -5.94
CA ALA A 81 -6.91 -40.41 -6.18
C ALA A 81 -7.10 -39.56 -4.91
N SER A 82 -7.32 -40.20 -3.76
CA SER A 82 -7.44 -39.51 -2.48
C SER A 82 -6.15 -38.79 -2.08
N ALA A 83 -4.98 -39.40 -2.31
CA ALA A 83 -3.69 -38.76 -2.05
C ALA A 83 -3.50 -37.51 -2.94
N SER A 84 -3.79 -37.63 -4.23
CA SER A 84 -3.73 -36.50 -5.17
C SER A 84 -4.65 -35.35 -4.75
N SER A 85 -5.88 -35.65 -4.31
CA SER A 85 -6.80 -34.61 -3.83
C SER A 85 -6.32 -33.93 -2.54
N VAL A 86 -5.63 -34.66 -1.65
CA VAL A 86 -5.03 -34.06 -0.44
C VAL A 86 -3.91 -33.09 -0.80
N ASP A 87 -3.05 -33.46 -1.73
CA ASP A 87 -1.95 -32.58 -2.20
C ASP A 87 -2.51 -31.31 -2.87
N GLU A 88 -3.56 -31.44 -3.68
CA GLU A 88 -4.24 -30.29 -4.30
C GLU A 88 -4.86 -29.34 -3.26
N LEU A 89 -5.51 -29.89 -2.22
CA LEU A 89 -6.05 -29.08 -1.12
C LEU A 89 -4.95 -28.33 -0.35
N GLN A 90 -3.80 -28.94 -0.12
CA GLN A 90 -2.67 -28.28 0.53
C GLN A 90 -2.12 -27.12 -0.31
N ASN A 91 -2.01 -27.32 -1.62
CA ASN A 91 -1.59 -26.27 -2.55
C ASN A 91 -2.56 -25.09 -2.55
N LEU A 92 -3.86 -25.36 -2.68
CA LEU A 92 -4.90 -24.33 -2.64
C LEU A 92 -4.91 -23.57 -1.30
N GLN A 93 -4.69 -24.27 -0.19
CA GLN A 93 -4.57 -23.62 1.11
C GLN A 93 -3.35 -22.69 1.19
N GLY A 94 -2.24 -23.07 0.56
CA GLY A 94 -1.06 -22.21 0.40
C GLY A 94 -1.36 -20.96 -0.42
N GLU A 95 -2.00 -21.11 -1.57
CA GLU A 95 -2.39 -19.99 -2.44
C GLU A 95 -3.33 -19.00 -1.73
N VAL A 96 -4.31 -19.50 -0.99
CA VAL A 96 -5.23 -18.67 -0.18
C VAL A 96 -4.44 -17.88 0.87
N SER A 97 -3.48 -18.50 1.55
CA SER A 97 -2.62 -17.81 2.53
C SER A 97 -1.78 -16.70 1.89
N GLU A 98 -1.24 -16.94 0.70
CA GLU A 98 -0.48 -15.95 -0.05
C GLU A 98 -1.35 -14.78 -0.49
N LEU A 99 -2.54 -15.06 -1.04
CA LEU A 99 -3.49 -14.04 -1.46
C LEU A 99 -3.97 -13.18 -0.28
N ASN A 100 -4.26 -13.79 0.87
CA ASN A 100 -4.61 -13.04 2.08
C ASN A 100 -3.48 -12.12 2.53
N SER A 101 -2.22 -12.58 2.44
CA SER A 101 -1.06 -11.75 2.78
C SER A 101 -0.90 -10.57 1.83
N LYS A 102 -1.10 -10.79 0.52
CA LYS A 102 -1.09 -9.71 -0.49
C LYS A 102 -2.23 -8.71 -0.28
N LEU A 103 -3.42 -9.19 0.07
CA LEU A 103 -4.56 -8.34 0.37
C LEU A 103 -4.28 -7.43 1.57
N ALA A 104 -3.79 -8.00 2.67
CA ALA A 104 -3.43 -7.22 3.87
C ALA A 104 -2.36 -6.17 3.57
N ALA A 105 -1.34 -6.50 2.75
CA ALA A 105 -0.33 -5.55 2.33
C ALA A 105 -0.92 -4.39 1.50
N ALA A 106 -1.80 -4.70 0.55
CA ALA A 106 -2.47 -3.69 -0.27
C ALA A 106 -3.41 -2.79 0.55
N GLU A 107 -4.10 -3.35 1.55
CA GLU A 107 -4.93 -2.57 2.48
C GLU A 107 -4.09 -1.60 3.32
N GLN A 108 -2.92 -2.02 3.80
CA GLN A 108 -1.99 -1.16 4.51
C GLN A 108 -1.47 -0.04 3.61
N GLU A 109 -1.03 -0.37 2.39
CA GLU A 109 -0.55 0.63 1.42
C GLU A 109 -1.64 1.67 1.11
N LYS A 110 -2.89 1.23 0.95
CA LYS A 110 -4.04 2.14 0.76
C LYS A 110 -4.25 3.06 1.96
N ALA A 111 -4.10 2.56 3.19
CA ALA A 111 -4.23 3.37 4.40
C ALA A 111 -3.12 4.43 4.49
N ASP A 112 -1.88 4.04 4.16
CA ASP A 112 -0.73 4.95 4.14
C ASP A 112 -0.91 6.04 3.08
N LEU A 113 -1.33 5.68 1.86
CA LEU A 113 -1.61 6.64 0.79
C LEU A 113 -2.73 7.62 1.15
N ASN A 114 -3.80 7.14 1.82
CA ASN A 114 -4.87 8.03 2.29
C ASN A 114 -4.37 9.02 3.34
N THR A 115 -3.46 8.58 4.22
CA THR A 115 -2.84 9.46 5.22
C THR A 115 -2.00 10.54 4.54
N GLN A 116 -1.14 10.15 3.60
CA GLN A 116 -0.33 11.11 2.80
C GLN A 116 -1.21 12.10 2.04
N LEU A 117 -2.33 11.64 1.46
CA LEU A 117 -3.27 12.50 0.75
C LEU A 117 -3.90 13.54 1.70
N SER A 118 -4.28 13.12 2.92
CA SER A 118 -4.81 14.03 3.94
C SER A 118 -3.78 15.07 4.39
N GLU A 119 -2.53 14.66 4.57
CA GLU A 119 -1.42 15.55 4.92
C GLU A 119 -1.15 16.58 3.82
N LEU A 120 -1.11 16.13 2.55
CA LEU A 120 -0.93 17.01 1.40
C LEU A 120 -2.08 18.01 1.25
N ASN A 121 -3.33 17.59 1.48
CA ASN A 121 -4.48 18.50 1.47
C ASN A 121 -4.38 19.55 2.57
N THR A 122 -3.92 19.17 3.76
CA THR A 122 -3.71 20.11 4.88
C THR A 122 -2.64 21.13 4.51
N LEU A 123 -1.50 20.66 3.97
CA LEU A 123 -0.43 21.53 3.52
C LEU A 123 -0.88 22.48 2.41
N LEU A 124 -1.71 22.01 1.48
CA LEU A 124 -2.26 22.85 0.41
C LEU A 124 -3.11 23.98 0.98
N LEU A 125 -4.02 23.68 1.92
CA LEU A 125 -4.84 24.69 2.59
C LEU A 125 -3.98 25.71 3.36
N GLU A 126 -2.93 25.27 4.05
CA GLU A 126 -1.98 26.17 4.71
C GLU A 126 -1.28 27.11 3.73
N LYS A 127 -0.87 26.60 2.55
CA LYS A 127 -0.26 27.41 1.50
C LYS A 127 -1.25 28.39 0.90
N ASP A 128 -2.49 27.99 0.65
CA ASP A 128 -3.54 28.87 0.14
C ASP A 128 -3.84 30.01 1.11
N ASN A 129 -3.98 29.70 2.41
CA ASN A 129 -4.13 30.72 3.46
C ASN A 129 -2.94 31.69 3.46
N LYS A 130 -1.71 31.17 3.33
CA LYS A 130 -0.52 32.02 3.29
C LYS A 130 -0.48 32.92 2.06
N LEU A 131 -0.89 32.42 0.90
CA LEU A 131 -1.01 33.20 -0.33
C LEU A 131 -2.06 34.32 -0.17
N GLN A 132 -3.17 34.05 0.51
CA GLN A 132 -4.20 35.06 0.80
C GLN A 132 -3.69 36.16 1.74
N GLU A 133 -2.96 35.79 2.81
CA GLU A 133 -2.31 36.75 3.71
C GLU A 133 -1.31 37.64 2.96
N LEU A 134 -0.44 37.03 2.15
CA LEU A 134 0.56 37.76 1.36
C LEU A 134 -0.09 38.69 0.34
N SER A 135 -1.14 38.23 -0.34
CA SER A 135 -1.92 39.05 -1.28
C SER A 135 -2.56 40.24 -0.59
N SER A 136 -3.11 40.05 0.61
CA SER A 136 -3.72 41.13 1.40
C SER A 136 -2.67 42.15 1.83
N SER A 137 -1.53 41.67 2.36
CA SER A 137 -0.42 42.54 2.73
C SER A 137 0.17 43.30 1.53
N LEU A 138 0.19 42.70 0.34
CA LEU A 138 0.64 43.37 -0.88
C LEU A 138 -0.31 44.53 -1.24
N GLY A 139 -1.62 44.28 -1.22
CA GLY A 139 -2.62 45.32 -1.47
C GLY A 139 -2.57 46.48 -0.45
N ASP A 140 -2.30 46.19 0.82
CA ASP A 140 -2.09 47.24 1.83
C ASP A 140 -0.83 48.07 1.56
N LYS A 141 0.26 47.43 1.11
CA LYS A 141 1.50 48.12 0.73
C LYS A 141 1.31 48.98 -0.53
N GLU A 142 0.55 48.49 -1.51
CA GLU A 142 0.21 49.26 -2.71
C GLU A 142 -0.55 50.54 -2.36
N LYS A 143 -1.58 50.46 -1.50
CA LYS A 143 -2.30 51.65 -1.00
C LYS A 143 -1.41 52.63 -0.26
N LEU A 144 -0.47 52.12 0.54
CA LEU A 144 0.49 52.96 1.27
C LEU A 144 1.42 53.70 0.29
N ILE A 145 1.90 53.01 -0.75
CA ILE A 145 2.72 53.61 -1.80
C ILE A 145 1.93 54.69 -2.54
N GLU A 146 0.68 54.43 -2.89
CA GLU A 146 -0.21 55.41 -3.54
C GLU A 146 -0.37 56.66 -2.67
N ALA A 147 -0.70 56.49 -1.38
CA ALA A 147 -0.83 57.60 -0.44
C ALA A 147 0.48 58.39 -0.25
N GLN A 148 1.62 57.70 -0.17
CA GLN A 148 2.94 58.36 -0.09
C GLN A 148 3.27 59.12 -1.37
N THR A 149 2.90 58.59 -2.53
CA THR A 149 3.10 59.25 -3.83
C THR A 149 2.30 60.54 -3.89
N THR A 150 1.01 60.51 -3.52
CA THR A 150 0.18 61.71 -3.45
C THR A 150 0.74 62.74 -2.46
N HIS A 151 1.22 62.31 -1.29
CA HIS A 151 1.82 63.23 -0.33
C HIS A 151 3.11 63.88 -0.86
N ILE A 152 3.93 63.14 -1.61
CA ILE A 152 5.12 63.69 -2.27
C ILE A 152 4.70 64.75 -3.30
N GLU A 153 3.70 64.48 -4.12
CA GLU A 153 3.17 65.45 -5.10
C GLU A 153 2.65 66.73 -4.42
N GLU A 154 1.94 66.60 -3.30
CA GLU A 154 1.47 67.73 -2.48
C GLU A 154 2.64 68.57 -1.95
N VAL A 155 3.64 67.92 -1.33
CA VAL A 155 4.83 68.59 -0.78
C VAL A 155 5.65 69.26 -1.89
N GLU A 156 5.78 68.62 -3.05
CA GLU A 156 6.44 69.21 -4.22
C GLU A 156 5.70 70.46 -4.72
N SER A 157 4.36 70.44 -4.71
CA SER A 157 3.54 71.60 -5.03
C SER A 157 3.74 72.75 -4.03
N GLU A 158 3.67 72.45 -2.72
CA GLU A 158 3.93 73.45 -1.66
C GLU A 158 5.33 74.06 -1.77
N LEU A 159 6.34 73.23 -2.04
CA LEU A 159 7.72 73.69 -2.27
C LEU A 159 7.82 74.59 -3.52
N GLY A 160 7.03 74.31 -4.56
CA GLY A 160 6.90 75.14 -5.75
C GLY A 160 6.34 76.53 -5.46
N GLU A 161 5.34 76.63 -4.58
CA GLU A 161 4.75 77.91 -4.14
C GLU A 161 5.69 78.72 -3.24
N LEU A 162 6.48 78.06 -2.40
CA LEU A 162 7.49 78.68 -1.54
C LEU A 162 8.79 79.00 -2.28
N LYS A 163 8.89 78.66 -3.57
CA LYS A 163 10.04 79.01 -4.38
C LYS A 163 10.16 80.54 -4.41
N PRO A 164 11.31 81.11 -3.99
CA PRO A 164 11.51 82.55 -4.03
C PRO A 164 11.19 83.07 -5.43
N PRO A 165 10.49 84.22 -5.57
CA PRO A 165 10.25 84.81 -6.88
C PRO A 165 11.59 84.91 -7.60
N ASP A 166 11.59 84.53 -8.88
CA ASP A 166 12.77 84.63 -9.73
C ASP A 166 13.25 86.08 -9.63
N ILE A 167 14.35 86.29 -8.93
CA ILE A 167 14.99 87.59 -8.78
C ILE A 167 15.63 87.83 -10.14
N GLY A 168 14.82 88.20 -11.12
CA GLY A 168 15.28 88.56 -12.44
C GLY A 168 16.25 89.71 -12.29
N ALA A 169 17.56 89.42 -12.37
CA ALA A 169 18.68 90.34 -12.47
C ALA A 169 18.49 91.71 -11.78
N GLY A 170 17.89 91.73 -10.59
CA GLY A 170 17.55 92.93 -9.85
C GLY A 170 18.50 93.02 -8.67
N GLY A 171 19.56 93.81 -8.85
CA GLY A 171 20.68 93.91 -7.93
C GLY A 171 20.24 94.14 -6.48
N PHE A 172 20.75 93.28 -5.60
CA PHE A 172 20.90 93.62 -4.19
C PHE A 172 21.85 94.82 -4.12
N ALA A 173 21.30 96.01 -3.88
CA ALA A 173 22.09 97.16 -3.45
C ALA A 173 22.62 96.86 -2.04
N SER A 174 23.81 96.27 -1.96
CA SER A 174 24.57 96.27 -0.71
C SER A 174 24.87 97.72 -0.36
N GLU A 175 24.52 98.11 0.87
CA GLU A 175 24.90 99.38 1.50
C GLU A 175 26.26 99.87 1.00
N GLU A 176 26.28 101.09 0.44
CA GLU A 176 27.46 101.72 -0.14
C GLU A 176 28.65 101.56 0.81
N ARG A 177 29.62 100.74 0.38
CA ARG A 177 30.86 100.51 1.11
C ARG A 177 31.60 101.85 1.18
N ILE A 178 31.54 102.51 2.34
CA ILE A 178 32.22 103.79 2.59
C ILE A 178 33.69 103.63 2.21
N THR A 179 34.08 104.38 1.19
CA THR A 179 35.40 104.33 0.57
C THR A 179 36.10 105.66 0.81
N CYS A 180 37.34 105.63 1.30
CA CYS A 180 38.12 106.85 1.45
C CYS A 180 38.36 107.47 0.05
N PRO A 181 37.90 108.70 -0.21
CA PRO A 181 38.01 109.33 -1.52
C PRO A 181 39.46 109.66 -1.90
N MET A 182 40.38 109.72 -0.92
CA MET A 182 41.80 110.00 -1.18
C MET A 182 42.65 108.77 -1.54
N CYS A 183 42.32 107.58 -1.01
CA CYS A 183 43.18 106.40 -1.19
C CYS A 183 42.44 105.09 -1.48
N GLY A 184 41.12 105.12 -1.62
CA GLY A 184 40.30 103.94 -1.94
C GLY A 184 40.16 102.90 -0.82
N ALA A 185 40.58 103.21 0.41
CA ALA A 185 40.47 102.25 1.52
C ALA A 185 39.00 102.09 1.95
N VAL A 186 38.60 100.85 2.27
CA VAL A 186 37.21 100.48 2.60
C VAL A 186 37.11 99.68 3.90
N GLY A 187 35.88 99.60 4.46
CA GLY A 187 35.55 98.72 5.57
C GLY A 187 36.30 99.07 6.86
N ALA A 188 37.02 98.10 7.45
CA ALA A 188 37.74 98.25 8.72
C ALA A 188 38.79 99.40 8.76
N ASN A 189 39.18 99.89 7.58
CA ASN A 189 40.11 101.02 7.41
C ASN A 189 39.43 102.40 7.54
N ILE A 190 38.11 102.47 7.64
CA ILE A 190 37.37 103.70 7.88
C ILE A 190 36.90 103.72 9.33
N LYS A 191 37.26 104.76 10.09
CA LYS A 191 36.80 104.97 11.47
C LYS A 191 35.82 106.13 11.50
N GLN A 192 34.65 105.95 12.09
CA GLN A 192 33.73 107.04 12.36
C GLN A 192 34.12 107.74 13.68
N THR A 193 34.20 109.06 13.67
CA THR A 193 34.56 109.90 14.82
C THR A 193 33.67 111.13 14.88
N GLU A 194 33.57 111.76 16.05
CA GLU A 194 32.82 113.01 16.20
C GLU A 194 33.63 114.20 15.67
N ASP A 195 33.00 114.99 14.81
CA ASP A 195 33.51 116.26 14.31
C ASP A 195 33.20 117.39 15.29
N LYS A 196 34.11 117.61 16.23
CA LYS A 196 33.97 118.67 17.24
C LYS A 196 33.90 120.10 16.68
N SER A 197 34.19 120.29 15.39
CA SER A 197 34.03 121.58 14.72
C SER A 197 32.58 121.87 14.33
N LYS A 198 31.72 120.84 14.29
CA LYS A 198 30.33 120.95 13.84
C LYS A 198 29.37 120.42 14.91
N VAL A 199 28.92 121.31 15.77
CA VAL A 199 27.85 121.02 16.74
C VAL A 199 26.53 120.96 15.98
N LEU A 200 25.83 119.83 16.09
CA LEU A 200 24.49 119.65 15.50
C LEU A 200 23.41 120.21 16.42
N SER A 201 23.51 119.93 17.72
CA SER A 201 22.54 120.38 18.73
C SER A 201 23.14 120.35 20.13
N TYR A 202 22.47 120.96 21.10
CA TYR A 202 22.81 120.86 22.52
C TYR A 202 21.72 120.07 23.24
N VAL A 203 22.11 119.05 24.02
CA VAL A 203 21.21 118.35 24.94
C VAL A 203 21.59 118.78 26.35
N GLY A 204 20.84 119.75 26.90
CA GLY A 204 21.24 120.46 28.11
C GLY A 204 22.48 121.34 27.87
N HIS A 205 23.51 121.19 28.71
CA HIS A 205 24.77 121.92 28.58
C HIS A 205 25.87 121.16 27.81
N ILE A 206 25.54 120.03 27.18
CA ILE A 206 26.50 119.18 26.45
C ILE A 206 26.25 119.29 24.92
N PRO A 207 27.24 119.70 24.11
CA PRO A 207 27.13 119.72 22.66
C PRO A 207 27.16 118.31 22.04
N MET A 208 26.23 118.02 21.13
CA MET A 208 26.23 116.86 20.25
C MET A 208 26.88 117.22 18.92
N TYR A 209 27.92 116.50 18.53
CA TYR A 209 28.71 116.78 17.34
C TYR A 209 28.28 115.90 16.15
N ALA A 210 28.46 116.40 14.93
CA ALA A 210 28.30 115.60 13.72
C ALA A 210 29.31 114.45 13.71
N LYS A 211 29.01 113.36 13.00
CA LYS A 211 29.99 112.29 12.79
C LYS A 211 30.68 112.48 11.44
N LYS A 212 31.99 112.27 11.41
CA LYS A 212 32.83 112.21 10.20
C LYS A 212 33.59 110.89 10.13
N HIS A 213 34.06 110.53 8.95
CA HIS A 213 34.87 109.35 8.70
C HIS A 213 36.33 109.74 8.55
N VAL A 214 37.21 108.97 9.19
CA VAL A 214 38.66 109.14 9.08
C VAL A 214 39.25 107.86 8.52
N CYS A 215 39.98 108.00 7.42
CA CYS A 215 40.71 106.89 6.83
C CYS A 215 41.94 106.58 7.68
N LYS A 216 42.00 105.38 8.27
CA LYS A 216 43.18 104.91 9.02
C LYS A 216 44.42 104.72 8.15
N LYS A 217 44.25 104.63 6.82
CA LYS A 217 45.35 104.38 5.87
C LYS A 217 46.07 105.67 5.46
N CYS A 218 45.33 106.73 5.14
CA CYS A 218 45.90 107.99 4.65
C CYS A 218 45.63 109.20 5.55
N GLY A 219 44.87 109.04 6.63
CA GLY A 219 44.52 110.11 7.56
C GLY A 219 43.47 111.10 7.06
N TYR A 220 42.93 110.93 5.83
CA TYR A 220 41.94 111.84 5.28
C TYR A 220 40.59 111.75 6.01
N GLU A 221 40.02 112.90 6.35
CA GLU A 221 38.75 113.03 7.04
C GLU A 221 37.65 113.50 6.07
N PHE A 222 36.48 112.86 6.06
CA PHE A 222 35.37 113.14 5.14
C PHE A 222 34.01 112.76 5.72
#